data_AF-A0A1E4JJL0-F1
#
_entry.id   AF-A0A1E4JJL0-F1
#
_cell.length_a   1.000
_cell.length_b   1.000
_cell.length_c   1.000
_cell.angle_alpha   90.00
_cell.angle_beta   90.00
_cell.angle_gamma   90.00
#
_symmetry.space_group_name_H-M   'P 1'
#
loop_
_entity.id
_entity.type
_entity.pdbx_description
1 polymer ?
#
loop_
_entity_poly.entity_id
_entity_poly.type
_entity_poly.pdbx_seq_one_letter_code
_entity_poly.pdbx_strand_id
1 'polypeptide(L)'
;MIVHKGQAYPGEHEPIVDEELWNEVQSRLAEKAPPRKRGTNRQQDAFFLDRLFDPGGRPMVIDYSVKGSRRYRYYQSRRDLVRKAGANGTRISVGVLENYVVGHLTTLLGDQHQLRRISGITDGARLALLFANADRFLHELGNPSSQEAAVRSLVSRVQINATDVVVDIAAAQLVGDSAEGSGWSLTLASPPRKPFREAKLMISAGEAQKIARDEKLVELISEAFETRALVMASPDLALHKLAEREGRCRKQMTQLLKLSWLSPRIVDGIMRGSQPPSLTRKRLMAIELSPSWSEQERLLGFG
;
A
#
# COMPACT_ATOMS: atom_id res chain seq x y z
N MET A 1 3.65 -32.25 29.52
CA MET A 1 5.05 -31.85 29.22
C MET A 1 5.13 -30.33 29.05
N ILE A 2 6.21 -29.71 29.51
CA ILE A 2 6.53 -28.29 29.29
C ILE A 2 7.74 -28.24 28.36
N VAL A 3 7.64 -27.49 27.26
CA VAL A 3 8.74 -27.35 26.30
C VAL A 3 9.54 -26.09 26.62
N HIS A 4 10.81 -26.24 26.97
CA HIS A 4 11.74 -25.13 27.17
C HIS A 4 13.01 -25.36 26.34
N LYS A 5 13.40 -24.34 25.55
CA LYS A 5 14.57 -24.40 24.66
C LYS A 5 14.59 -25.65 23.75
N GLY A 6 13.42 -26.06 23.26
CA GLY A 6 13.27 -27.20 22.33
C GLY A 6 13.34 -28.58 22.99
N GLN A 7 13.51 -28.67 24.31
CA GLN A 7 13.44 -29.92 25.06
C GLN A 7 12.14 -29.98 25.85
N ALA A 8 11.49 -31.14 25.85
CA ALA A 8 10.24 -31.39 26.55
C ALA A 8 10.53 -32.03 27.91
N TYR A 9 10.02 -31.42 28.98
CA TYR A 9 10.18 -31.87 30.36
C TYR A 9 8.84 -32.33 30.94
N PRO A 10 8.82 -33.32 31.84
CA PRO A 10 7.61 -33.67 32.60
C PRO A 10 7.15 -32.46 33.42
N GLY A 11 5.84 -32.25 33.51
CA GLY A 11 5.28 -31.20 34.35
C GLY A 11 5.19 -31.69 35.80
N GLU A 12 5.29 -30.78 36.76
CA GLU A 12 5.20 -31.11 38.20
C GLU A 12 3.77 -31.36 38.69
N HIS A 13 2.77 -31.12 37.84
CA HIS A 13 1.36 -31.36 38.15
C HIS A 13 0.94 -32.78 37.79
N GLU A 14 0.06 -33.34 38.64
CA GLU A 14 -0.62 -34.59 38.36
C GLU A 14 -1.40 -34.50 37.02
N PRO A 15 -1.28 -35.50 36.14
CA PRO A 15 -1.96 -35.48 34.85
C PRO A 15 -3.48 -35.47 35.02
N ILE A 16 -4.15 -34.59 34.28
CA ILE A 16 -5.62 -34.47 34.28
C ILE A 16 -6.28 -35.62 33.50
N VAL A 17 -5.54 -36.23 32.57
CA VAL A 17 -6.02 -37.28 31.67
C VAL A 17 -4.95 -38.36 31.59
N ASP A 18 -5.37 -39.62 31.58
CA ASP A 18 -4.48 -40.76 31.42
C ASP A 18 -3.73 -40.70 30.10
N GLU A 19 -2.44 -41.05 30.14
CA GLU A 19 -1.55 -41.01 28.98
C GLU A 19 -2.02 -41.94 27.85
N GLU A 20 -2.60 -43.09 28.21
CA GLU A 20 -3.17 -44.05 27.26
C GLU A 20 -4.36 -43.44 26.50
N LEU A 21 -5.30 -42.80 27.22
CA LEU A 21 -6.44 -42.10 26.63
C LEU A 21 -5.98 -40.91 25.77
N TRP A 22 -4.98 -40.17 26.23
CA TRP A 22 -4.38 -39.07 25.47
C TRP A 22 -3.80 -39.57 24.12
N ASN A 23 -3.02 -40.65 24.16
CA ASN A 23 -2.40 -41.22 22.97
C ASN A 23 -3.43 -41.78 21.99
N GLU A 24 -4.48 -42.43 22.48
CA GLU A 24 -5.57 -42.93 21.63
C GLU A 24 -6.29 -41.78 20.90
N VAL A 25 -6.58 -40.68 21.61
CA VAL A 25 -7.18 -39.48 21.02
C VAL A 25 -6.24 -38.84 20.00
N GLN A 26 -4.96 -38.69 20.30
CA GLN A 26 -3.98 -38.14 19.34
C GLN A 26 -3.89 -39.01 18.08
N SER A 27 -3.91 -40.33 18.21
CA SER A 27 -3.91 -41.25 17.07
C SER A 27 -5.17 -41.09 16.20
N ARG A 28 -6.36 -41.04 16.81
CA ARG A 28 -7.62 -40.84 16.08
C ARG A 28 -7.68 -39.46 15.40
N LEU A 29 -7.10 -38.42 16.02
CA LEU A 29 -6.99 -37.09 15.43
C LEU A 29 -6.02 -37.09 14.24
N ALA A 30 -4.91 -37.80 14.33
CA ALA A 30 -3.94 -37.93 13.24
C ALA A 30 -4.53 -38.70 12.04
N GLU A 31 -5.27 -39.78 12.29
CA GLU A 31 -5.93 -40.58 11.26
C GLU A 31 -7.05 -39.82 10.55
N LYS A 32 -7.84 -39.05 11.29
CA LYS A 32 -8.95 -38.24 10.75
C LYS A 32 -8.52 -36.86 10.28
N ALA A 33 -7.24 -36.50 10.39
CA ALA A 33 -6.73 -35.23 9.93
C ALA A 33 -6.86 -35.17 8.40
N PRO A 34 -7.59 -34.20 7.83
CA PRO A 34 -7.62 -34.04 6.38
C PRO A 34 -6.20 -33.80 5.86
N PRO A 35 -5.86 -34.30 4.66
CA PRO A 35 -4.53 -34.12 4.07
C PRO A 35 -4.20 -32.63 4.06
N ARG A 36 -3.06 -32.28 4.66
CA ARG A 36 -2.59 -30.89 4.73
C ARG A 36 -2.37 -30.38 3.30
N LYS A 37 -3.23 -29.45 2.85
CA LYS A 37 -3.08 -28.78 1.54
C LYS A 37 -1.78 -27.97 1.41
N ARG A 38 -1.16 -27.57 2.53
CA ARG A 38 0.10 -26.82 2.58
C ARG A 38 0.92 -27.24 3.81
N GLY A 39 2.25 -27.35 3.68
CA GLY A 39 3.17 -27.79 4.74
C GLY A 39 3.35 -26.79 5.91
N THR A 40 3.00 -25.52 5.69
CA THR A 40 2.96 -24.49 6.74
C THR A 40 1.67 -23.68 6.62
N ASN A 41 1.10 -23.28 7.76
CA ASN A 41 -0.09 -22.41 7.82
C ASN A 41 0.27 -20.95 7.48
N ARG A 42 0.95 -20.71 6.35
CA ARG A 42 1.27 -19.37 5.85
C ARG A 42 0.02 -18.83 5.15
N GLN A 43 -0.76 -18.06 5.88
CA GLN A 43 -1.98 -17.39 5.38
C GLN A 43 -1.70 -16.23 4.41
N GLN A 44 -0.44 -15.93 4.09
CA GLN A 44 -0.07 -14.74 3.33
C GLN A 44 1.02 -15.06 2.30
N ASP A 45 0.63 -15.11 1.02
CA ASP A 45 1.55 -15.26 -0.12
C ASP A 45 2.38 -13.97 -0.26
N ALA A 46 3.68 -14.03 0.04
CA ALA A 46 4.54 -12.85 0.07
C ALA A 46 6.01 -13.23 -0.09
N PHE A 47 6.63 -12.67 -1.12
CA PHE A 47 7.90 -13.16 -1.64
C PHE A 47 9.06 -12.85 -0.68
N PHE A 48 9.01 -11.69 -0.02
CA PHE A 48 10.14 -11.17 0.76
C PHE A 48 9.93 -11.28 2.27
N LEU A 49 8.98 -12.11 2.72
CA LEU A 49 8.85 -12.40 4.15
C LEU A 49 10.16 -12.99 4.69
N ASP A 50 10.64 -12.41 5.78
CA ASP A 50 11.92 -12.72 6.45
C ASP A 50 13.19 -12.34 5.66
N ARG A 51 13.04 -11.63 4.54
CA ARG A 51 14.17 -11.21 3.67
C ARG A 51 14.19 -9.72 3.34
N LEU A 52 13.16 -8.99 3.74
CA LEU A 52 13.02 -7.57 3.50
C LEU A 52 13.43 -6.74 4.73
N PHE A 53 14.27 -5.74 4.52
CA PHE A 53 14.80 -4.87 5.56
C PHE A 53 14.57 -3.40 5.22
N ASP A 54 14.34 -2.59 6.26
CA ASP A 54 14.11 -1.16 6.16
C ASP A 54 15.41 -0.35 6.08
N PRO A 55 15.38 0.98 5.89
CA PRO A 55 16.59 1.81 5.79
C PRO A 55 17.50 1.77 7.02
N GLY A 56 16.98 1.38 8.19
CA GLY A 56 17.77 1.16 9.41
C GLY A 56 18.25 -0.28 9.56
N GLY A 57 18.14 -1.11 8.52
CA GLY A 57 18.51 -2.53 8.52
C GLY A 57 17.58 -3.42 9.33
N ARG A 58 16.38 -2.94 9.71
CA ARG A 58 15.44 -3.69 10.56
C ARG A 58 14.51 -4.55 9.70
N PRO A 59 14.15 -5.76 10.14
CA PRO A 59 13.24 -6.62 9.40
C PRO A 59 11.86 -5.96 9.23
N MET A 60 11.31 -6.07 8.03
CA MET A 60 9.94 -5.67 7.71
C MET A 60 9.00 -6.87 7.81
N VAL A 61 7.81 -6.63 8.35
CA VAL A 61 6.72 -7.61 8.50
C VAL A 61 5.56 -7.25 7.58
N ILE A 62 4.68 -8.21 7.30
CA ILE A 62 3.46 -7.94 6.56
C ILE A 62 2.40 -7.40 7.52
N ASP A 63 1.77 -6.30 7.13
CA ASP A 63 0.58 -5.74 7.74
C ASP A 63 -0.51 -5.58 6.67
N TYR A 64 -1.78 -5.51 7.07
CA TYR A 64 -2.88 -5.29 6.15
C TYR A 64 -3.88 -4.26 6.67
N SER A 65 -4.53 -3.57 5.75
CA SER A 65 -5.69 -2.73 6.03
C SER A 65 -6.85 -3.13 5.15
N VAL A 66 -8.06 -3.11 5.69
CA VAL A 66 -9.29 -3.45 4.96
C VAL A 66 -10.08 -2.17 4.72
N LYS A 67 -10.57 -1.99 3.50
CA LYS A 67 -11.52 -0.93 3.14
C LYS A 67 -12.67 -1.55 2.36
N GLY A 68 -13.85 -1.61 2.98
CA GLY A 68 -14.97 -2.39 2.45
C GLY A 68 -14.61 -3.88 2.39
N SER A 69 -14.79 -4.52 1.23
CA SER A 69 -14.37 -5.90 0.98
C SER A 69 -12.91 -6.05 0.57
N ARG A 70 -12.19 -4.95 0.27
CA ARG A 70 -10.84 -5.00 -0.29
C ARG A 70 -9.77 -4.97 0.80
N ARG A 71 -8.88 -5.97 0.79
CA ARG A 71 -7.70 -6.06 1.66
C ARG A 71 -6.47 -5.50 0.93
N TYR A 72 -5.80 -4.53 1.54
CA TYR A 72 -4.53 -3.96 1.08
C TYR A 72 -3.40 -4.48 1.96
N ARG A 73 -2.34 -5.00 1.36
CA ARG A 73 -1.20 -5.61 2.05
C ARG A 73 0.04 -4.75 1.93
N TYR A 74 0.80 -4.64 3.01
CA TYR A 74 1.98 -3.78 3.09
C TYR A 74 3.11 -4.50 3.82
N TYR A 75 4.33 -4.31 3.35
CA TYR A 75 5.50 -4.50 4.17
C TYR A 75 5.67 -3.26 5.06
N GLN A 76 5.85 -3.46 6.36
CA GLN A 76 6.04 -2.40 7.35
C GLN A 76 7.22 -2.74 8.27
N SER A 77 8.06 -1.75 8.59
CA SER A 77 9.09 -1.89 9.64
C SER A 77 8.48 -2.32 10.97
N ARG A 78 9.12 -3.27 11.66
CA ARG A 78 8.70 -3.69 13.00
C ARG A 78 8.61 -2.51 13.99
N ARG A 79 7.39 -2.26 14.51
CA ARG A 79 7.09 -1.06 15.31
C ARG A 79 7.87 -0.99 16.62
N ASP A 80 8.11 -2.13 17.25
CA ASP A 80 8.95 -2.31 18.43
C ASP A 80 10.40 -1.86 18.18
N LEU A 81 11.00 -2.30 17.07
CA LEU A 81 12.36 -1.93 16.68
C LEU A 81 12.48 -0.47 16.23
N VAL A 82 11.44 0.05 15.56
CA VAL A 82 11.36 1.46 15.16
C VAL A 82 11.28 2.37 16.38
N ARG A 83 10.41 2.04 17.34
CA ARG A 83 10.24 2.80 18.59
C ARG A 83 11.50 2.80 19.43
N LYS A 84 12.17 1.65 19.57
CA LYS A 84 13.43 1.53 20.31
C LYS A 84 14.54 2.41 19.73
N ALA A 85 14.56 2.55 18.40
CA ALA A 85 15.57 3.34 17.69
C ALA A 85 15.21 4.84 17.55
N GLY A 86 14.03 5.28 18.01
CA GLY A 86 13.58 6.67 17.85
C GLY A 86 13.45 7.13 16.40
N ALA A 87 13.26 6.20 15.45
CA ALA A 87 13.25 6.51 14.01
C ALA A 87 11.84 6.44 13.43
N ASN A 88 11.70 6.86 12.17
CA ASN A 88 10.46 6.70 11.42
C ASN A 88 10.34 5.29 10.82
N GLY A 89 9.13 4.72 10.88
CA GLY A 89 8.86 3.42 10.28
C GLY A 89 8.61 3.53 8.77
N THR A 90 9.11 2.57 8.01
CA THR A 90 8.88 2.49 6.55
C THR A 90 7.69 1.59 6.26
N ARG A 91 6.90 1.94 5.24
CA ARG A 91 5.77 1.14 4.76
C ARG A 91 5.69 1.15 3.24
N ILE A 92 5.58 -0.02 2.63
CA ILE A 92 5.52 -0.20 1.17
C ILE A 92 4.43 -1.21 0.81
N SER A 93 3.69 -0.97 -0.27
CA SER A 93 2.67 -1.90 -0.76
C SER A 93 3.32 -3.20 -1.27
N VAL A 94 2.80 -4.34 -0.83
CA VAL A 94 3.31 -5.68 -1.20
C VAL A 94 3.32 -5.84 -2.72
N GLY A 95 2.16 -5.67 -3.37
CA GLY A 95 2.07 -5.86 -4.82
C GLY A 95 2.85 -4.83 -5.64
N VAL A 96 3.17 -3.65 -5.09
CA VAL A 96 4.03 -2.68 -5.80
C VAL A 96 5.48 -3.14 -5.75
N LEU A 97 5.97 -3.50 -4.57
CA LEU A 97 7.36 -3.94 -4.41
C LEU A 97 7.62 -5.26 -5.13
N GLU A 98 6.73 -6.24 -4.98
CA GLU A 98 6.89 -7.57 -5.59
C GLU A 98 6.89 -7.49 -7.11
N ASN A 99 5.90 -6.81 -7.71
CA ASN A 99 5.87 -6.64 -9.17
C ASN A 99 7.07 -5.85 -9.69
N TYR A 100 7.53 -4.85 -8.92
CA TYR A 100 8.71 -4.06 -9.29
C TYR A 100 9.99 -4.90 -9.32
N VAL A 101 10.25 -5.67 -8.25
CA VAL A 101 11.41 -6.55 -8.19
C VAL A 101 11.32 -7.67 -9.23
N VAL A 102 10.15 -8.31 -9.39
CA VAL A 102 9.94 -9.34 -10.42
C VAL A 102 10.20 -8.78 -11.81
N GLY A 103 9.69 -7.58 -12.13
CA GLY A 103 9.95 -6.94 -13.43
C GLY A 103 11.44 -6.77 -13.72
N HIS A 104 12.21 -6.29 -12.74
CA HIS A 104 13.67 -6.14 -12.88
C HIS A 104 14.41 -7.47 -12.98
N LEU A 105 13.99 -8.49 -12.21
CA LEU A 105 14.55 -9.84 -12.33
C LEU A 105 14.29 -10.43 -13.72
N THR A 106 13.08 -10.28 -14.26
CA THR A 106 12.75 -10.72 -15.61
C THR A 106 13.60 -10.01 -16.67
N THR A 107 13.80 -8.70 -16.54
CA THR A 107 14.68 -7.95 -17.46
C THR A 107 16.13 -8.43 -17.35
N LEU A 108 16.66 -8.61 -16.15
CA LEU A 108 18.03 -9.08 -15.94
C LEU A 108 18.23 -10.48 -16.51
N LEU A 109 17.33 -11.42 -16.20
CA LEU A 109 17.44 -12.81 -16.63
C LEU A 109 17.26 -12.97 -18.15
N GLY A 110 16.52 -12.08 -18.80
CA GLY A 110 16.35 -12.05 -20.25
C GLY A 110 17.53 -11.44 -21.02
N ASP A 111 18.48 -10.80 -20.33
CA ASP A 111 19.63 -10.14 -20.94
C ASP A 111 20.91 -10.96 -20.74
N GLN A 112 21.21 -11.82 -21.71
CA GLN A 112 22.41 -12.68 -21.69
C GLN A 112 23.71 -11.87 -21.64
N HIS A 113 23.76 -10.68 -22.25
CA HIS A 113 24.95 -9.83 -22.24
C HIS A 113 25.20 -9.26 -20.84
N GLN A 114 24.15 -8.78 -20.17
CA GLN A 114 24.24 -8.32 -18.79
C GLN A 114 24.61 -9.47 -17.85
N LEU A 115 23.97 -10.64 -17.96
CA LEU A 115 24.30 -11.82 -17.15
C LEU A 115 25.77 -12.23 -17.29
N ARG A 116 26.30 -12.26 -18.52
CA ARG A 116 27.73 -12.50 -18.76
C ARG A 116 28.61 -11.45 -18.10
N ARG A 117 28.24 -10.17 -18.20
CA ARG A 117 28.99 -9.05 -17.62
C ARG A 117 29.04 -9.11 -16.09
N ILE A 118 27.90 -9.34 -15.44
CA ILE A 118 27.82 -9.35 -13.97
C ILE A 118 28.38 -10.63 -13.36
N SER A 119 28.31 -11.76 -14.08
CA SER A 119 28.85 -13.03 -13.60
C SER A 119 30.37 -13.09 -13.68
N GLY A 120 30.99 -12.32 -14.59
CA GLY A 120 32.44 -12.36 -14.82
C GLY A 120 32.96 -13.68 -15.39
N ILE A 121 32.05 -14.57 -15.82
CA ILE A 121 32.40 -15.91 -16.30
C ILE A 121 32.92 -15.81 -17.73
N THR A 122 34.08 -16.42 -17.97
CA THR A 122 34.69 -16.55 -19.30
C THR A 122 34.53 -17.95 -19.88
N ASP A 123 34.35 -18.97 -19.03
CA ASP A 123 34.16 -20.35 -19.45
C ASP A 123 32.80 -20.56 -20.17
N GLY A 124 32.86 -21.16 -21.37
CA GLY A 124 31.69 -21.36 -22.22
C GLY A 124 30.68 -22.35 -21.64
N ALA A 125 31.13 -23.41 -20.97
CA ALA A 125 30.24 -24.40 -20.37
C ALA A 125 29.45 -23.79 -19.20
N ARG A 126 30.12 -23.02 -18.33
CA ARG A 126 29.47 -22.27 -17.25
C ARG A 126 28.53 -21.18 -17.74
N LEU A 127 28.85 -20.48 -18.84
CA LEU A 127 27.94 -19.52 -19.46
C LEU A 127 26.68 -20.19 -20.04
N ALA A 128 26.83 -21.35 -20.68
CA ALA A 128 25.69 -22.11 -21.19
C ALA A 128 24.76 -22.56 -20.04
N LEU A 129 25.33 -23.03 -18.92
CA LEU A 129 24.56 -23.38 -17.72
C LEU A 129 23.84 -22.16 -17.12
N LEU A 130 24.53 -21.03 -17.04
CA LEU A 130 23.96 -19.76 -16.57
C LEU A 130 22.72 -19.37 -17.38
N PHE A 131 22.83 -19.37 -18.71
CA PHE A 131 21.71 -18.99 -19.58
C PHE A 131 20.56 -19.99 -19.50
N ALA A 132 20.86 -21.30 -19.46
CA ALA A 132 19.82 -22.32 -19.28
C ALA A 132 19.05 -22.17 -17.94
N ASN A 133 19.77 -21.88 -16.85
CA ASN A 133 19.12 -21.61 -15.56
C ASN A 133 18.33 -20.30 -15.57
N ALA A 134 18.84 -19.26 -16.24
CA ALA A 134 18.12 -17.99 -16.39
C ALA A 134 16.79 -18.19 -17.16
N ASP A 135 16.81 -18.93 -18.25
CA ASP A 135 15.60 -19.27 -19.03
C ASP A 135 14.59 -20.07 -18.20
N ARG A 136 15.06 -21.03 -17.39
CA ARG A 136 14.21 -21.76 -16.43
C ARG A 136 13.53 -20.79 -15.45
N PHE A 137 14.29 -19.89 -14.84
CA PHE A 137 13.74 -18.92 -13.88
C PHE A 137 12.78 -17.93 -14.55
N LEU A 138 13.03 -17.51 -15.81
CA LEU A 138 12.07 -16.69 -16.56
C LEU A 138 10.72 -17.39 -16.71
N HIS A 139 10.73 -18.68 -17.03
CA HIS A 139 9.49 -19.46 -17.13
C HIS A 139 8.77 -19.57 -15.78
N GLU A 140 9.52 -19.86 -14.70
CA GLU A 140 8.95 -19.98 -13.36
C GLU A 140 8.41 -18.65 -12.81
N LEU A 141 9.06 -17.52 -13.13
CA LEU A 141 8.61 -16.17 -12.76
C LEU A 141 7.35 -15.75 -13.53
N GLY A 142 7.15 -16.26 -14.74
CA GLY A 142 5.94 -16.01 -15.55
C GLY A 142 4.72 -16.80 -15.07
N ASN A 143 4.91 -17.88 -14.32
CA ASN A 143 3.83 -18.73 -13.84
C ASN A 143 3.43 -18.39 -12.39
N PRO A 144 2.18 -17.94 -12.14
CA PRO A 144 1.73 -17.55 -10.79
C PRO A 144 1.89 -18.63 -9.71
N SER A 145 1.88 -19.90 -10.08
CA SER A 145 1.98 -21.02 -9.13
C SER A 145 3.41 -21.28 -8.61
N SER A 146 4.42 -20.96 -9.43
CA SER A 146 5.84 -21.14 -9.11
C SER A 146 6.56 -19.84 -8.80
N GLN A 147 5.99 -18.69 -9.16
CA GLN A 147 6.62 -17.37 -9.05
C GLN A 147 7.15 -17.08 -7.65
N GLU A 148 6.37 -17.36 -6.60
CA GLU A 148 6.84 -17.15 -5.22
C GLU A 148 8.07 -18.01 -4.91
N ALA A 149 8.04 -19.30 -5.26
CA ALA A 149 9.14 -20.21 -5.00
C ALA A 149 10.41 -19.80 -5.76
N ALA A 150 10.27 -19.40 -7.02
CA ALA A 150 11.36 -18.90 -7.86
C ALA A 150 12.00 -17.63 -7.26
N VAL A 151 11.21 -16.62 -6.91
CA VAL A 151 11.71 -15.40 -6.27
C VAL A 151 12.39 -15.74 -4.94
N ARG A 152 11.81 -16.64 -4.15
CA ARG A 152 12.40 -17.09 -2.88
C ARG A 152 13.61 -18.01 -3.05
N SER A 153 13.87 -18.57 -4.21
CA SER A 153 15.15 -19.24 -4.46
C SER A 153 16.20 -18.21 -4.85
N LEU A 154 15.82 -17.29 -5.74
CA LEU A 154 16.73 -16.36 -6.40
C LEU A 154 17.14 -15.17 -5.51
N VAL A 155 16.24 -14.63 -4.68
CA VAL A 155 16.47 -13.41 -3.90
C VAL A 155 16.80 -13.75 -2.46
N SER A 156 18.05 -13.59 -2.05
CA SER A 156 18.51 -13.87 -0.68
C SER A 156 18.12 -12.77 0.32
N ARG A 157 18.16 -11.50 -0.11
CA ARG A 157 17.88 -10.34 0.74
C ARG A 157 17.40 -9.15 -0.10
N VAL A 158 16.54 -8.33 0.48
CA VAL A 158 16.08 -7.05 -0.09
C VAL A 158 16.24 -5.96 0.97
N GLN A 159 16.96 -4.90 0.62
CA GLN A 159 17.24 -3.76 1.50
C GLN A 159 16.59 -2.51 0.90
N ILE A 160 15.64 -1.93 1.62
CA ILE A 160 15.00 -0.67 1.25
C ILE A 160 15.84 0.48 1.79
N ASN A 161 16.28 1.38 0.92
CA ASN A 161 16.98 2.61 1.31
C ASN A 161 16.10 3.84 1.05
N ALA A 162 16.65 5.05 1.22
CA ALA A 162 15.89 6.28 0.96
C ALA A 162 15.61 6.45 -0.55
N THR A 163 16.65 6.23 -1.37
CA THR A 163 16.68 6.51 -2.81
C THR A 163 16.55 5.27 -3.69
N ASP A 164 16.88 4.11 -3.14
CA ASP A 164 17.03 2.87 -3.90
C ASP A 164 16.53 1.66 -3.11
N VAL A 165 16.49 0.53 -3.81
CA VAL A 165 16.24 -0.80 -3.28
C VAL A 165 17.37 -1.70 -3.74
N VAL A 166 18.11 -2.28 -2.80
CA VAL A 166 19.17 -3.24 -3.11
C VAL A 166 18.61 -4.65 -2.99
N VAL A 167 18.79 -5.45 -4.03
CA VAL A 167 18.32 -6.84 -4.12
C VAL A 167 19.53 -7.76 -4.26
N ASP A 168 19.75 -8.60 -3.26
CA ASP A 168 20.84 -9.58 -3.24
C ASP A 168 20.37 -10.90 -3.85
N ILE A 169 20.97 -11.26 -4.98
CA ILE A 169 20.68 -12.43 -5.79
C ILE A 169 21.62 -13.57 -5.40
N ALA A 170 21.03 -14.74 -5.13
CA ALA A 170 21.75 -15.98 -4.88
C ALA A 170 22.32 -16.53 -6.19
N ALA A 171 23.47 -15.99 -6.63
CA ALA A 171 24.14 -16.35 -7.89
C ALA A 171 24.38 -17.86 -8.07
N ALA A 172 24.55 -18.60 -6.97
CA ALA A 172 24.67 -20.07 -6.98
C ALA A 172 23.48 -20.77 -7.67
N GLN A 173 22.27 -20.21 -7.60
CA GLN A 173 21.08 -20.74 -8.28
C GLN A 173 21.17 -20.65 -9.80
N LEU A 174 22.03 -19.76 -10.31
CA LEU A 174 22.21 -19.49 -11.72
C LEU A 174 23.51 -20.12 -12.26
N VAL A 175 24.61 -20.02 -11.51
CA VAL A 175 25.94 -20.43 -11.96
C VAL A 175 26.30 -21.86 -11.53
N GLY A 176 25.56 -22.44 -10.57
CA GLY A 176 25.91 -23.73 -9.95
C GLY A 176 26.90 -23.58 -8.80
N ASP A 177 27.10 -24.66 -8.03
CA ASP A 177 27.81 -24.71 -6.73
C ASP A 177 29.35 -24.50 -6.82
N SER A 178 29.86 -24.15 -8.01
CA SER A 178 31.27 -23.81 -8.22
C SER A 178 31.52 -22.39 -7.71
N ALA A 179 31.69 -22.29 -6.41
CA ALA A 179 31.81 -21.08 -5.60
C ALA A 179 33.05 -20.24 -5.92
N GLU A 180 32.99 -19.49 -7.01
CA GLU A 180 33.76 -18.27 -7.21
C GLU A 180 32.82 -17.23 -7.80
N GLY A 181 31.97 -16.67 -6.93
CA GLY A 181 30.89 -15.76 -7.31
C GLY A 181 30.05 -15.39 -6.11
N SER A 182 30.60 -14.52 -5.27
CA SER A 182 29.85 -13.78 -4.25
C SER A 182 28.52 -13.30 -4.82
N GLY A 183 27.42 -13.49 -4.08
CA GLY A 183 26.07 -13.13 -4.52
C GLY A 183 26.00 -11.77 -5.23
N TRP A 184 25.17 -11.68 -6.27
CA TRP A 184 25.06 -10.44 -7.05
C TRP A 184 24.16 -9.45 -6.33
N SER A 185 24.58 -8.19 -6.27
CA SER A 185 23.76 -7.13 -5.68
C SER A 185 23.24 -6.22 -6.79
N LEU A 186 21.92 -6.16 -6.95
CA LEU A 186 21.24 -5.29 -7.91
C LEU A 186 20.70 -4.05 -7.20
N THR A 187 21.22 -2.87 -7.55
CA THR A 187 20.71 -1.60 -7.05
C THR A 187 19.63 -1.07 -8.00
N LEU A 188 18.40 -1.05 -7.51
CA LEU A 188 17.23 -0.55 -8.22
C LEU A 188 16.90 0.86 -7.74
N ALA A 189 16.48 1.75 -8.63
CA ALA A 189 15.87 3.00 -8.21
C ALA A 189 14.66 2.71 -7.29
N SER A 190 14.38 3.59 -6.34
CA SER A 190 13.24 3.34 -5.46
C SER A 190 11.95 3.21 -6.29
N PRO A 191 11.11 2.20 -6.05
CA PRO A 191 9.80 2.13 -6.67
C PRO A 191 9.02 3.40 -6.35
N PRO A 192 8.08 3.83 -7.22
CA PRO A 192 7.27 5.01 -6.96
C PRO A 192 6.51 4.83 -5.64
N ARG A 193 7.00 5.51 -4.59
CA ARG A 193 6.37 5.49 -3.27
C ARG A 193 5.19 6.44 -3.34
N LYS A 194 3.99 6.00 -2.93
CA LYS A 194 3.02 6.95 -2.41
C LYS A 194 3.49 7.26 -0.98
N PRO A 195 4.06 8.45 -0.71
CA PRO A 195 4.57 8.75 0.62
C PRO A 195 3.45 8.61 1.64
N PHE A 196 3.71 7.82 2.69
CA PHE A 196 2.80 7.70 3.82
C PHE A 196 3.14 8.82 4.80
N ARG A 197 2.34 9.90 4.78
CA ARG A 197 2.40 11.02 5.72
C ARG A 197 3.63 11.94 5.62
N GLU A 198 4.15 12.21 4.42
CA GLU A 198 4.87 13.48 4.26
C GLU A 198 3.86 14.61 4.13
N ALA A 199 4.09 15.72 4.84
CA ALA A 199 3.42 16.97 4.55
C ALA A 199 3.67 17.25 3.06
N LYS A 200 2.60 17.41 2.29
CA LYS A 200 2.71 17.94 0.92
C LYS A 200 3.36 19.32 1.05
N LEU A 201 4.67 19.41 0.84
CA LEU A 201 5.31 20.67 0.54
C LEU A 201 4.83 21.08 -0.85
N MET A 202 3.76 21.88 -0.88
CA MET A 202 3.41 22.67 -2.05
C MET A 202 4.46 23.76 -2.15
N ILE A 203 5.51 23.52 -2.94
CA ILE A 203 6.34 24.60 -3.45
C ILE A 203 5.43 25.36 -4.41
N SER A 204 4.92 26.51 -3.99
CA SER A 204 4.30 27.47 -4.89
C SER A 204 5.40 28.07 -5.74
N ALA A 205 5.82 27.35 -6.79
CA ALA A 205 6.51 27.97 -7.90
C ALA A 205 5.50 28.94 -8.53
N GLY A 206 5.87 30.22 -8.52
CA GLY A 206 5.13 31.26 -9.19
C GLY A 206 4.95 30.92 -10.67
N GLU A 207 3.92 31.53 -11.24
CA GLU A 207 3.47 31.44 -12.63
C GLU A 207 2.40 30.38 -12.91
N ALA A 208 1.15 30.83 -12.71
CA ALA A 208 0.01 30.54 -13.57
C ALA A 208 -0.16 29.08 -14.03
N GLN A 209 -0.17 28.12 -13.10
CA GLN A 209 -0.96 26.91 -13.34
C GLN A 209 -2.42 27.37 -13.46
N LYS A 210 -2.98 27.34 -14.68
CA LYS A 210 -4.43 27.36 -14.89
C LYS A 210 -5.00 26.17 -14.11
N ILE A 211 -5.42 26.42 -12.87
CA ILE A 211 -6.12 25.44 -12.06
C ILE A 211 -7.33 25.03 -12.89
N ALA A 212 -7.35 23.76 -13.29
CA ALA A 212 -8.46 23.22 -14.05
C ALA A 212 -9.75 23.43 -13.24
N ARG A 213 -10.79 23.95 -13.90
CA ARG A 213 -12.13 24.16 -13.33
C ARG A 213 -12.59 22.87 -12.65
N ASP A 214 -12.87 22.94 -11.34
CA ASP A 214 -13.39 21.78 -10.61
C ASP A 214 -14.89 21.66 -10.86
N GLU A 215 -15.25 20.80 -11.81
CA GLU A 215 -16.64 20.59 -12.22
C GLU A 215 -17.56 20.20 -11.04
N LYS A 216 -17.02 19.56 -9.99
CA LYS A 216 -17.82 19.21 -8.80
C LYS A 216 -18.14 20.41 -7.92
N LEU A 217 -17.28 21.42 -7.92
CA LEU A 217 -17.55 22.69 -7.23
C LEU A 217 -18.56 23.51 -8.01
N VAL A 218 -18.45 23.54 -9.33
CA VAL A 218 -19.42 24.21 -10.21
C VAL A 218 -20.81 23.62 -10.03
N GLU A 219 -20.94 22.29 -10.10
CA GLU A 219 -22.19 21.58 -9.88
C GLU A 219 -22.78 21.88 -8.49
N LEU A 220 -21.95 21.89 -7.44
CA LEU A 220 -22.38 22.26 -6.09
C LEU A 220 -22.96 23.68 -6.02
N ILE A 221 -22.32 24.65 -6.68
CA ILE A 221 -22.82 26.03 -6.72
C ILE A 221 -24.15 26.08 -7.47
N SER A 222 -24.28 25.37 -8.61
CA SER A 222 -25.56 25.27 -9.32
C SER A 222 -26.66 24.73 -8.42
N GLU A 223 -26.43 23.60 -7.74
CA GLU A 223 -27.38 23.00 -6.79
C GLU A 223 -27.77 23.99 -5.68
N ALA A 224 -26.84 24.81 -5.19
CA ALA A 224 -27.10 25.80 -4.15
C ALA A 224 -28.02 26.93 -4.64
N PHE A 225 -27.77 27.48 -5.83
CA PHE A 225 -28.61 28.51 -6.43
C PHE A 225 -30.01 27.99 -6.79
N GLU A 226 -30.12 26.75 -7.30
CA GLU A 226 -31.40 26.07 -7.51
C GLU A 226 -32.17 25.91 -6.20
N THR A 227 -31.50 25.47 -5.13
CA THR A 227 -32.10 25.34 -3.79
C THR A 227 -32.66 26.68 -3.32
N ARG A 228 -31.92 27.78 -3.51
CA ARG A 228 -32.41 29.12 -3.18
C ARG A 228 -33.63 29.50 -4.00
N ALA A 229 -33.63 29.24 -5.30
CA ALA A 229 -34.78 29.53 -6.16
C ALA A 229 -36.03 28.75 -5.71
N LEU A 230 -35.89 27.47 -5.36
CA LEU A 230 -36.97 26.63 -4.85
C LEU A 230 -37.55 27.15 -3.53
N VAL A 231 -36.68 27.55 -2.59
CA VAL A 231 -37.09 28.13 -1.31
C VAL A 231 -37.82 29.46 -1.51
N MET A 232 -37.30 30.33 -2.38
CA MET A 232 -37.94 31.62 -2.68
C MET A 232 -39.27 31.47 -3.43
N ALA A 233 -39.42 30.43 -4.26
CA ALA A 233 -40.66 30.13 -4.97
C ALA A 233 -41.72 29.44 -4.09
N SER A 234 -41.35 28.99 -2.89
CA SER A 234 -42.23 28.24 -1.97
C SER A 234 -42.27 28.89 -0.58
N PRO A 235 -42.74 30.15 -0.44
CA PRO A 235 -42.67 30.91 0.82
C PRO A 235 -43.47 30.28 1.96
N ASP A 236 -44.55 29.56 1.65
CA ASP A 236 -45.45 28.95 2.64
C ASP A 236 -44.97 27.57 3.13
N LEU A 237 -43.90 27.02 2.55
CA LEU A 237 -43.37 25.70 2.92
C LEU A 237 -42.15 25.83 3.83
N ALA A 238 -42.23 25.20 5.00
CA ALA A 238 -41.08 25.06 5.87
C ALA A 238 -39.95 24.25 5.20
N LEU A 239 -38.70 24.64 5.43
CA LEU A 239 -37.51 24.05 4.77
C LEU A 239 -37.40 22.52 4.87
N HIS A 240 -37.86 21.93 5.98
CA HIS A 240 -37.85 20.48 6.17
C HIS A 240 -38.88 19.76 5.26
N LYS A 241 -40.04 20.37 5.02
CA LYS A 241 -41.04 19.85 4.07
C LYS A 241 -40.60 19.97 2.64
N LEU A 242 -39.91 21.07 2.31
CA LEU A 242 -39.29 21.23 0.99
C LEU A 242 -38.17 20.18 0.79
N ALA A 243 -37.38 19.88 1.82
CA ALA A 243 -36.38 18.82 1.77
C ALA A 243 -37.00 17.43 1.51
N GLU A 244 -38.08 17.09 2.22
CA GLU A 244 -38.84 15.84 2.01
C GLU A 244 -39.36 15.73 0.56
N ARG A 245 -39.95 16.81 0.04
CA ARG A 245 -40.48 16.88 -1.33
C ARG A 245 -39.41 16.66 -2.39
N GLU A 246 -38.22 17.23 -2.20
CA GLU A 246 -37.09 17.12 -3.13
C GLU A 246 -36.24 15.85 -2.90
N GLY A 247 -36.64 14.97 -1.99
CA GLY A 247 -35.88 13.75 -1.67
C GLY A 247 -34.51 14.00 -1.03
N ARG A 248 -34.32 15.16 -0.39
CA ARG A 248 -33.04 15.58 0.24
C ARG A 248 -33.16 15.54 1.76
N CYS A 249 -32.04 15.30 2.46
CA CYS A 249 -32.05 15.43 3.92
C CYS A 249 -32.05 16.90 4.36
N ARG A 250 -32.70 17.21 5.49
CA ARG A 250 -32.80 18.57 6.04
C ARG A 250 -31.45 19.27 6.18
N LYS A 251 -30.42 18.54 6.63
CA LYS A 251 -29.06 19.08 6.82
C LYS A 251 -28.44 19.53 5.49
N GLN A 252 -28.55 18.71 4.44
CA GLN A 252 -28.03 19.02 3.12
C GLN A 252 -28.79 20.20 2.49
N MET A 253 -30.12 20.22 2.61
CA MET A 253 -30.96 21.32 2.12
C MET A 253 -30.57 22.66 2.78
N THR A 254 -30.36 22.65 4.09
CA THR A 254 -29.94 23.83 4.86
C THR A 254 -28.55 24.31 4.41
N GLN A 255 -27.62 23.38 4.18
CA GLN A 255 -26.26 23.74 3.77
C GLN A 255 -26.22 24.31 2.34
N LEU A 256 -26.94 23.70 1.40
CA LEU A 256 -27.04 24.22 0.03
C LEU A 256 -27.64 25.63 0.02
N LEU A 257 -28.69 25.85 0.81
CA LEU A 257 -29.28 27.17 0.97
C LEU A 257 -28.25 28.17 1.52
N LYS A 258 -27.49 27.85 2.57
CA LYS A 258 -26.40 28.71 3.07
C LYS A 258 -25.36 29.03 1.98
N LEU A 259 -24.94 28.04 1.20
CA LEU A 259 -23.94 28.21 0.14
C LEU A 259 -24.43 29.09 -1.02
N SER A 260 -25.75 29.25 -1.20
CA SER A 260 -26.32 30.14 -2.23
C SER A 260 -26.06 31.63 -2.00
N TRP A 261 -25.54 32.00 -0.82
CA TRP A 261 -25.15 33.37 -0.45
C TRP A 261 -23.63 33.53 -0.26
N LEU A 262 -22.84 32.68 -0.93
CA LEU A 262 -21.41 32.90 -1.07
C LEU A 262 -21.11 34.26 -1.72
N SER A 263 -19.98 34.86 -1.37
CA SER A 263 -19.57 36.14 -1.98
C SER A 263 -19.44 35.99 -3.50
N PRO A 264 -19.80 37.03 -4.28
CA PRO A 264 -19.67 37.00 -5.73
C PRO A 264 -18.25 36.65 -6.19
N ARG A 265 -17.23 37.14 -5.45
CA ARG A 265 -15.82 36.86 -5.74
C ARG A 265 -15.47 35.38 -5.63
N ILE A 266 -16.01 34.68 -4.63
CA ILE A 266 -15.81 33.24 -4.45
C ILE A 266 -16.49 32.47 -5.59
N VAL A 267 -17.73 32.84 -5.92
CA VAL A 267 -18.49 32.21 -7.01
C VAL A 267 -17.78 32.39 -8.35
N ASP A 268 -17.35 33.62 -8.67
CA ASP A 268 -16.58 33.93 -9.87
C ASP A 268 -15.27 33.14 -9.92
N GLY A 269 -14.58 33.04 -8.78
CA GLY A 269 -13.34 32.28 -8.67
C GLY A 269 -13.53 30.80 -8.98
N ILE A 270 -14.58 30.18 -8.43
CA ILE A 270 -14.94 28.78 -8.75
C ILE A 270 -15.28 28.62 -10.22
N MET A 271 -16.10 29.53 -10.78
CA MET A 271 -16.53 29.44 -12.18
C MET A 271 -15.37 29.58 -13.17
N ARG A 272 -14.41 30.46 -12.86
CA ARG A 272 -13.21 30.71 -13.69
C ARG A 272 -12.08 29.72 -13.46
N GLY A 273 -12.21 28.80 -12.51
CA GLY A 273 -11.16 27.87 -12.15
C GLY A 273 -10.05 28.48 -11.29
N SER A 274 -10.19 29.72 -10.80
CA SER A 274 -9.20 30.38 -9.95
C SER A 274 -9.42 30.16 -8.45
N GLN A 275 -10.19 29.14 -8.07
CA GLN A 275 -10.40 28.79 -6.66
C GLN A 275 -9.10 28.32 -5.97
N PRO A 276 -8.91 28.62 -4.68
CA PRO A 276 -7.79 28.10 -3.91
C PRO A 276 -7.77 26.56 -3.89
N PRO A 277 -6.58 25.92 -3.96
CA PRO A 277 -6.46 24.45 -3.98
C PRO A 277 -6.94 23.78 -2.69
N SER A 278 -7.09 24.56 -1.61
CA SER A 278 -7.66 24.10 -0.35
C SER A 278 -9.21 24.07 -0.36
N LEU A 279 -9.85 24.64 -1.38
CA LEU A 279 -11.30 24.67 -1.55
C LEU A 279 -11.77 23.40 -2.27
N THR A 280 -12.62 22.62 -1.61
CA THR A 280 -13.19 21.38 -2.17
C THR A 280 -14.67 21.28 -1.82
N ARG A 281 -15.44 20.50 -2.60
CA ARG A 281 -16.88 20.24 -2.32
C ARG A 281 -17.11 19.79 -0.87
N LYS A 282 -16.24 18.90 -0.37
CA LYS A 282 -16.30 18.41 1.02
C LYS A 282 -16.10 19.53 2.03
N ARG A 283 -15.16 20.45 1.78
CA ARG A 283 -14.91 21.58 2.68
C ARG A 283 -16.12 22.53 2.71
N LEU A 284 -16.65 22.94 1.56
CA LEU A 284 -17.84 23.81 1.50
C LEU A 284 -19.08 23.19 2.18
N MET A 285 -19.30 21.88 2.00
CA MET A 285 -20.42 21.19 2.64
C MET A 285 -20.26 21.01 4.17
N ALA A 286 -19.05 21.16 4.70
CA ALA A 286 -18.77 21.01 6.13
C ALA A 286 -18.59 22.35 6.86
N ILE A 287 -18.58 23.47 6.13
CA ILE A 287 -18.21 24.77 6.67
C ILE A 287 -19.38 25.48 7.32
N GLU A 288 -19.15 26.10 8.46
CA GLU A 288 -20.04 27.12 9.00
C GLU A 288 -19.75 28.42 8.25
N LEU A 289 -20.66 28.80 7.35
CA LEU A 289 -20.49 29.99 6.51
C LEU A 289 -20.85 31.25 7.31
N SER A 290 -19.92 32.20 7.37
CA SER A 290 -20.18 33.52 7.95
C SER A 290 -21.16 34.32 7.08
N PRO A 291 -22.06 35.13 7.67
CA PRO A 291 -22.92 36.04 6.90
C PRO A 291 -22.14 37.20 6.26
N SER A 292 -20.91 37.50 6.70
CA SER A 292 -20.07 38.56 6.13
C SER A 292 -19.25 38.04 4.95
N TRP A 293 -19.43 38.62 3.76
CA TRP A 293 -18.67 38.25 2.56
C TRP A 293 -17.15 38.39 2.73
N SER A 294 -16.66 39.45 3.36
CA SER A 294 -15.21 39.61 3.61
C SER A 294 -14.68 38.49 4.51
N GLU A 295 -15.48 38.04 5.48
CA GLU A 295 -15.11 36.91 6.32
C GLU A 295 -15.14 35.59 5.54
N GLN A 296 -16.14 35.39 4.68
CA GLN A 296 -16.18 34.22 3.79
C GLN A 296 -14.93 34.15 2.91
N GLU A 297 -14.54 35.29 2.30
CA GLU A 297 -13.36 35.37 1.43
C GLU A 297 -12.09 35.01 2.18
N ARG A 298 -11.86 35.60 3.35
CA ARG A 298 -10.72 35.25 4.21
C ARG A 298 -10.72 33.77 4.60
N LEU A 299 -11.87 33.26 5.04
CA LEU A 299 -12.02 31.89 5.54
C LEU A 299 -11.82 30.84 4.43
N LEU A 300 -12.17 31.19 3.19
CA LEU A 300 -12.06 30.32 2.01
C LEU A 300 -10.78 30.57 1.18
N GLY A 301 -9.95 31.54 1.55
CA GLY A 301 -8.65 31.82 0.92
C GLY A 301 -8.70 32.70 -0.32
N PHE A 302 -9.73 33.55 -0.44
CA PHE A 302 -9.89 34.56 -1.49
C PHE A 302 -9.51 35.98 -1.05
N GLY A 303 -9.15 36.15 0.23
CA GLY A 303 -8.66 37.41 0.82
C GLY A 303 -7.14 37.56 0.76
#